data_AF-A0A7X3Q101-F1
#
_entry.id   AF-A0A7X3Q101-F1
#
_cell.length_a   1.000
_cell.length_b   1.000
_cell.length_c   1.000
_cell.angle_alpha   90.00
_cell.angle_beta   90.00
_cell.angle_gamma   90.00
#
_symmetry.space_group_name_H-M   'P 1'
#
loop_
_entity.id
_entity.type
_entity.pdbx_description
1 polymer ?
#
loop_
_entity_poly.entity_id
_entity_poly.type
_entity_poly.pdbx_seq_one_letter_code
_entity_poly.pdbx_strand_id
1 'polypeptide(L)'
;MAVRPPGGVIRFAPLDETRQMLVRAKPEMELVLRALENFRYDVLRALVSYQEDGTLLLETRLEGKNPDMKEAPPVHFNLNVQENVPALLQSVQVVKDIENQLEKAFGQP
;
A
#
# COMPACT_ATOMS: atom_id res chain seq x y z
N MET A 1 -16.23 -9.00 28.41
CA MET A 1 -15.76 -8.95 27.01
C MET A 1 -14.52 -8.07 26.98
N ALA A 2 -13.38 -8.55 26.48
CA ALA A 2 -12.17 -7.72 26.40
C ALA A 2 -12.18 -6.93 25.08
N VAL A 3 -12.16 -5.60 25.17
CA VAL A 3 -12.03 -4.70 24.01
C VAL A 3 -10.55 -4.68 23.63
N ARG A 4 -10.22 -5.09 22.40
CA ARG A 4 -8.86 -4.89 21.87
C ARG A 4 -8.61 -3.37 21.76
N PRO A 5 -7.47 -2.85 22.24
CA PRO A 5 -7.14 -1.46 22.02
C PRO A 5 -7.14 -1.17 20.50
N PRO A 6 -7.63 -0.01 20.06
CA PRO A 6 -7.64 0.37 18.65
C PRO A 6 -6.22 0.32 18.08
N GLY A 7 -6.10 -0.10 16.82
CA GLY A 7 -4.81 -0.20 16.14
C GLY A 7 -4.61 -1.50 15.36
N GLY A 8 -3.41 -1.68 14.85
CA GLY A 8 -3.04 -2.85 14.06
C GLY A 8 -1.57 -2.84 13.63
N VAL A 9 -1.22 -3.79 12.78
CA VAL A 9 0.16 -3.97 12.30
C VAL A 9 0.20 -3.89 10.78
N ILE A 10 1.11 -3.09 10.24
CA ILE A 10 1.50 -3.08 8.83
C ILE A 10 2.90 -3.70 8.75
N ARG A 11 3.05 -4.64 7.82
CA ARG A 11 4.33 -5.29 7.49
C ARG A 11 4.63 -4.98 6.04
N PHE A 12 5.51 -4.02 5.79
CA PHE A 12 5.92 -3.69 4.43
C PHE A 12 7.28 -4.31 4.11
N ALA A 13 7.28 -5.24 3.17
CA ALA A 13 8.48 -5.93 2.69
C ALA A 13 8.53 -5.84 1.16
N PRO A 14 9.05 -4.73 0.60
CA PRO A 14 9.22 -4.62 -0.84
C PRO A 14 10.35 -5.55 -1.34
N LEU A 15 10.33 -5.90 -2.62
CA LEU A 15 11.46 -6.55 -3.27
C LEU A 15 12.71 -5.66 -3.17
N ASP A 16 13.89 -6.27 -3.09
CA ASP A 16 15.16 -5.55 -2.90
C ASP A 16 15.41 -4.50 -4.00
N GLU A 17 15.05 -4.81 -5.25
CA GLU A 17 15.16 -3.91 -6.38
C GLU A 17 14.29 -2.66 -6.21
N THR A 18 13.04 -2.84 -5.78
CA THR A 18 12.10 -1.75 -5.49
C THR A 18 12.60 -0.88 -4.34
N ARG A 19 13.13 -1.50 -3.28
CA ARG A 19 13.74 -0.78 -2.16
C ARG A 19 14.91 0.09 -2.64
N GLN A 20 15.84 -0.49 -3.40
CA GLN A 20 17.00 0.24 -3.91
C GLN A 20 16.57 1.41 -4.81
N MET A 21 15.58 1.20 -5.67
CA MET A 21 15.03 2.26 -6.52
C MET A 21 14.46 3.42 -5.69
N LEU A 22 13.66 3.13 -4.66
CA LEU A 22 13.06 4.14 -3.79
C LEU A 22 14.11 4.93 -3.00
N VAL A 23 15.12 4.24 -2.45
CA VAL A 23 16.22 4.86 -1.69
C VAL A 23 17.11 5.71 -2.59
N ARG A 24 17.38 5.28 -3.83
CA ARG A 24 18.12 6.09 -4.82
C ARG A 24 17.35 7.34 -5.23
N ALA A 25 16.03 7.23 -5.38
CA ALA A 25 15.20 8.37 -5.74
C ALA A 25 15.13 9.41 -4.60
N LYS A 26 15.03 8.96 -3.35
CA LYS A 26 14.97 9.79 -2.15
C LYS A 26 15.65 9.06 -0.97
N PRO A 27 16.85 9.47 -0.54
CA PRO A 27 17.57 8.81 0.56
C PRO A 27 16.76 8.71 1.87
N GLU A 28 15.88 9.67 2.13
CA GLU A 28 15.00 9.70 3.31
C GLU A 28 14.00 8.52 3.33
N MET A 29 13.75 7.89 2.17
CA MET A 29 12.86 6.73 2.07
C MET A 29 13.38 5.53 2.85
N GLU A 30 14.69 5.40 3.04
CA GLU A 30 15.26 4.31 3.83
C GLU A 30 14.67 4.28 5.25
N LEU A 31 14.50 5.46 5.88
CA LEU A 31 13.92 5.56 7.22
C LEU A 31 12.44 5.21 7.22
N VAL A 32 11.68 5.67 6.21
CA VAL A 32 10.26 5.38 6.06
C VAL A 32 10.03 3.89 5.83
N LEU A 33 10.83 3.26 4.97
CA LEU A 33 10.75 1.82 4.69
C LEU A 33 11.01 1.00 5.95
N ARG A 34 12.05 1.34 6.72
CA ARG A 34 12.32 0.72 8.02
C ARG A 34 11.17 0.92 9.00
N ALA A 35 10.55 2.10 9.03
CA ALA A 35 9.39 2.34 9.88
C ALA A 35 8.19 1.46 9.49
N LEU A 36 8.05 1.12 8.21
CA LEU A 36 6.94 0.31 7.71
C LEU A 36 7.16 -1.22 7.78
N GLU A 37 8.39 -1.69 7.99
CA GLU A 37 8.72 -3.14 8.11
C GLU A 37 7.94 -3.85 9.25
N ASN A 38 7.71 -3.14 10.36
CA ASN A 38 6.93 -3.62 11.51
C ASN A 38 6.14 -2.49 12.17
N PHE A 39 5.38 -1.75 11.37
CA PHE A 39 4.65 -0.59 11.87
C PHE A 39 3.44 -0.99 12.71
N ARG A 40 3.41 -0.56 13.96
CA ARG A 40 2.24 -0.68 14.84
C ARG A 40 1.54 0.66 14.88
N TYR A 41 0.35 0.73 14.30
CA TYR A 41 -0.45 1.93 14.29
C TYR A 41 -1.47 1.90 15.42
N ASP A 42 -1.67 3.05 16.04
CA ASP A 42 -2.72 3.28 17.02
C ASP A 42 -3.92 4.01 16.37
N VAL A 43 -3.65 4.76 15.29
CA VAL A 43 -4.66 5.48 14.52
C VAL A 43 -4.52 5.13 13.04
N LEU A 44 -5.64 4.70 12.46
CA LEU A 44 -5.86 4.65 11.02
C LEU A 44 -7.14 5.42 10.72
N ARG A 45 -7.01 6.50 9.95
CA ARG A 45 -8.15 7.17 9.31
C ARG A 45 -7.99 7.05 7.81
N ALA A 46 -9.02 6.57 7.15
CA ALA A 46 -9.10 6.52 5.70
C ALA A 46 -10.39 7.22 5.29
N LEU A 47 -10.27 8.30 4.52
CA LEU A 47 -11.39 8.94 3.86
C LEU A 47 -11.38 8.52 2.40
N VAL A 48 -12.51 7.98 1.95
CA VAL A 48 -12.69 7.54 0.58
C VAL A 48 -13.70 8.48 -0.07
N SER A 49 -13.28 9.16 -1.12
CA SER A 49 -14.13 10.01 -1.95
C SER A 49 -14.09 9.51 -3.38
N TYR A 50 -15.24 9.10 -3.90
CA TYR A 50 -15.38 8.71 -5.29
C TYR A 50 -16.05 9.83 -6.06
N GLN A 51 -15.38 10.32 -7.10
CA GLN A 51 -15.87 11.39 -7.96
C GLN A 51 -16.65 10.84 -9.15
N GLU A 52 -17.51 11.68 -9.75
CA GLU A 52 -18.36 11.29 -10.88
C GLU A 52 -17.57 10.87 -12.13
N ASP A 53 -16.35 11.38 -12.28
CA ASP A 53 -15.43 11.03 -13.39
C ASP A 53 -14.76 9.65 -13.19
N GLY A 54 -15.06 8.97 -12.10
CA GLY A 54 -14.49 7.67 -11.74
C GLY A 54 -13.19 7.75 -10.95
N THR A 55 -12.74 8.95 -10.58
CA THR A 55 -11.56 9.16 -9.74
C THR A 55 -11.87 8.79 -8.29
N LEU A 56 -11.06 7.90 -7.72
CA LEU A 56 -11.06 7.62 -6.29
C LEU A 56 -9.94 8.43 -5.62
N LEU A 57 -10.33 9.28 -4.70
CA LEU A 57 -9.42 9.91 -3.75
C LEU A 57 -9.47 9.12 -2.45
N LEU A 58 -8.32 8.54 -2.10
CA LEU A 58 -8.11 7.85 -0.85
C LEU A 58 -7.13 8.69 -0.02
N GLU A 59 -7.65 9.37 0.99
CA GLU A 59 -6.84 10.11 1.95
C GLU A 59 -6.65 9.24 3.19
N THR A 60 -5.41 8.89 3.49
CA THR A 60 -5.08 8.08 4.66
C THR A 60 -4.18 8.81 5.61
N ARG A 61 -4.48 8.67 6.91
CA ARG A 61 -3.66 9.14 8.02
C ARG A 61 -3.40 7.97 8.95
N LEU A 62 -2.13 7.58 8.99
CA LEU A 62 -1.58 6.54 9.83
C LEU A 62 -0.70 7.17 10.89
N GLU A 63 -0.94 6.82 12.16
CA GLU A 63 -0.10 7.23 13.27
C GLU A 63 0.32 6.01 14.07
N GLY A 64 1.61 5.92 14.35
CA GLY A 64 2.17 4.75 14.99
C GLY A 64 3.68 4.77 15.06
N LYS A 65 4.24 3.60 15.34
CA LYS A 65 5.70 3.40 15.46
C LYS A 65 6.10 1.99 15.09
N ASN A 66 7.34 1.84 14.63
CA ASN A 66 7.98 0.54 14.60
C ASN A 66 8.65 0.26 15.96
N PRO A 67 8.24 -0.76 16.74
CA PRO A 67 8.86 -1.08 18.02
C PRO A 67 10.32 -1.55 17.89
N ASP A 68 10.73 -1.98 16.70
CA ASP A 68 12.12 -2.39 16.43
C ASP A 68 13.03 -1.15 16.28
N MET A 69 12.45 0.04 16.12
CA MET A 69 13.15 1.32 16.01
C MET A 69 13.04 2.14 17.30
N LYS A 70 13.81 1.76 18.33
CA LYS A 70 13.71 2.31 19.70
C LYS A 70 13.88 3.84 19.81
N GLU A 71 14.68 4.45 18.94
CA GLU A 71 14.97 5.89 18.95
C GLU A 71 14.24 6.66 17.84
N ALA A 72 13.40 5.99 17.05
CA ALA A 72 12.68 6.66 15.98
C ALA A 72 11.48 7.42 16.55
N PRO A 73 11.24 8.67 16.11
CA PRO A 73 10.05 9.39 16.48
C PRO A 73 8.80 8.67 15.96
N PRO A 74 7.62 8.85 16.62
CA PRO A 74 6.35 8.42 16.06
C PRO A 74 6.18 8.92 14.63
N VAL A 75 5.80 8.03 13.72
CA VAL A 75 5.64 8.36 12.31
C VAL A 75 4.20 8.71 12.05
N HIS A 76 3.98 9.94 11.57
CA HIS A 76 2.72 10.39 11.01
C HIS A 76 2.80 10.24 9.50
N PHE A 77 2.21 9.17 8.99
CA PHE A 77 2.19 8.91 7.56
C PHE A 77 0.85 9.34 6.98
N ASN A 78 0.88 10.43 6.21
CA ASN A 78 -0.26 10.92 5.46
C ASN A 78 -0.05 10.53 4.00
N LEU A 79 -0.87 9.63 3.48
CA LEU A 79 -0.82 9.18 2.09
C LEU A 79 -2.14 9.52 1.40
N ASN A 80 -2.04 10.35 0.37
CA ASN A 80 -3.14 10.65 -0.53
C ASN A 80 -2.90 9.88 -1.82
N VAL A 81 -3.76 8.92 -2.12
CA VAL A 81 -3.74 8.16 -3.37
C VAL A 81 -4.88 8.65 -4.24
N GLN A 82 -4.56 9.00 -5.48
CA GLN A 82 -5.54 9.31 -6.51
C GLN A 82 -5.45 8.23 -7.57
N GLU A 83 -6.53 7.46 -7.73
CA GLU A 83 -6.60 6.36 -8.68
C GLU A 83 -7.79 6.55 -9.63
N ASN A 84 -7.62 6.14 -10.88
CA ASN A 84 -8.73 6.02 -11.83
C ASN A 84 -9.29 4.59 -11.74
N VAL A 85 -10.34 4.40 -10.95
CA VAL A 85 -10.88 3.06 -10.66
C VAL A 85 -11.38 2.35 -11.92
N PRO A 86 -12.12 3.00 -12.84
CA PRO A 86 -12.47 2.38 -14.12
C PRO A 86 -11.26 1.87 -14.90
N ALA A 87 -10.18 2.66 -15.00
CA ALA A 87 -8.96 2.27 -15.69
C ALA A 87 -8.24 1.08 -15.01
N LEU A 88 -8.21 1.05 -13.67
CA LEU A 88 -7.65 -0.07 -12.92
C LEU A 88 -8.45 -1.36 -13.14
N LEU A 89 -9.79 -1.27 -13.11
CA LEU A 89 -10.66 -2.42 -13.39
C LEU A 89 -10.48 -2.93 -14.82
N GLN A 90 -10.34 -2.03 -15.80
CA GLN A 90 -10.01 -2.38 -17.18
C GLN A 90 -8.66 -3.10 -17.26
N SER A 91 -7.62 -2.60 -16.56
CA SER A 91 -6.31 -3.25 -16.50
C SER A 91 -6.40 -4.69 -15.96
N VAL A 92 -7.16 -4.92 -14.88
CA VAL A 92 -7.38 -6.27 -14.34
C VAL A 92 -8.13 -7.17 -15.33
N GLN A 93 -9.13 -6.62 -16.04
CA GLN A 93 -9.86 -7.35 -17.06
C GLN A 93 -8.95 -7.77 -18.22
N VAL A 94 -8.08 -6.87 -18.68
CA VAL A 94 -7.11 -7.14 -19.75
C VAL A 94 -6.13 -8.24 -19.35
N VAL A 95 -5.62 -8.23 -18.10
CA VAL A 95 -4.75 -9.32 -17.60
C VAL A 95 -5.48 -10.66 -17.65
N LYS A 96 -6.74 -10.71 -17.18
CA LYS A 96 -7.56 -11.93 -17.25
C LYS A 96 -7.83 -12.39 -18.68
N ASP A 97 -8.05 -11.46 -19.60
CA ASP A 97 -8.28 -11.79 -21.01
C ASP A 97 -7.01 -12.37 -21.65
N ILE A 98 -5.82 -11.85 -21.31
CA ILE A 98 -4.53 -12.41 -21.73
C ILE A 98 -4.33 -13.81 -21.14
N GLU A 99 -4.57 -13.99 -19.84
CA GLU A 99 -4.50 -15.31 -19.18
C GLU A 99 -5.41 -16.33 -19.88
N ASN A 100 -6.67 -15.96 -20.14
CA ASN A 100 -7.63 -16.81 -20.84
C ASN A 100 -7.18 -17.15 -22.28
N GLN A 101 -6.55 -16.20 -22.99
CA GLN A 101 -6.02 -16.46 -24.33
C GLN A 101 -4.82 -17.40 -24.30
N LEU A 102 -3.93 -17.24 -23.32
CA LEU A 102 -2.78 -18.13 -23.13
C LEU A 102 -3.24 -19.54 -22.76
N GLU A 103 -4.21 -19.70 -21.85
CA GLU A 103 -4.80 -20.99 -21.52
C GLU A 103 -5.46 -21.67 -22.73
N LYS A 104 -6.16 -20.91 -23.58
CA LYS A 104 -6.74 -21.47 -24.82
C LYS A 104 -5.69 -21.85 -25.86
N ALA A 105 -4.59 -21.11 -25.95
CA ALA A 105 -3.53 -21.34 -26.92
C ALA A 105 -2.58 -22.49 -26.53
N PHE A 106 -2.38 -22.73 -25.23
CA PHE A 106 -1.42 -23.71 -24.71
C PHE A 106 -2.05 -24.83 -23.86
N GLY A 107 -3.36 -24.78 -23.60
CA GLY A 107 -4.10 -25.72 -22.76
C GLY A 107 -4.80 -26.86 -23.51
N GLN A 108 -4.47 -27.14 -24.78
CA GLN A 108 -4.84 -28.39 -25.44
C GLN A 108 -3.63 -29.33 -25.54
N PRO A 109 -3.80 -30.64 -25.24
CA PRO A 109 -2.77 -31.66 -25.42
C PRO A 109 -2.46 -31.92 -26.90
#